data_AF-A0A8D1XMX5-F1
#
_entry.id   AF-A0A8D1XMX5-F1
#
_cell.length_a   1.000
_cell.length_b   1.000
_cell.length_c   1.000
_cell.angle_alpha   90.00
_cell.angle_beta   90.00
_cell.angle_gamma   90.00
#
_symmetry.space_group_name_H-M   'P 1'
#
loop_
_entity.id
_entity.type
_entity.pdbx_description
1 polymer ?
#
loop_
_entity_poly.entity_id
_entity_poly.type
_entity_poly.pdbx_seq_one_letter_code
_entity_poly.pdbx_strand_id
1 'polypeptide(L)'
;MALQVRVAPSKVVLQNLLVCVILFYTVYYAVLGLCCVMLRVYELDVRAPFDFKTNPSWLNTNYKVLLVSTEVTYFVCGLLFVLVVEEWVWDYGISVTILHVTITSAVMLEFPLTSHWWAALGM
;
A
#
# COMPACT_ATOMS: atom_id res chain seq x y z
N MET A 1 0.72 -37.66 6.18
CA MET A 1 0.39 -36.57 7.13
C MET A 1 -0.75 -35.78 6.54
N ALA A 2 -1.94 -35.84 7.15
CA ALA A 2 -3.08 -35.04 6.69
C ALA A 2 -2.92 -33.62 7.27
N LEU A 3 -2.67 -32.65 6.38
CA LEU A 3 -2.68 -31.23 6.72
C LEU A 3 -4.12 -30.86 7.11
N GLN A 4 -4.45 -30.92 8.39
CA GLN A 4 -5.70 -30.36 8.89
C GLN A 4 -5.60 -28.84 8.84
N VAL A 5 -5.94 -28.28 7.68
CA VAL A 5 -6.17 -26.84 7.55
C VAL A 5 -7.40 -26.53 8.40
N ARG A 6 -7.19 -26.02 9.63
CA ARG A 6 -8.25 -25.34 10.37
C ARG A 6 -8.59 -24.07 9.59
N VAL A 7 -9.56 -24.18 8.69
CA VAL A 7 -10.10 -23.03 7.98
C VAL A 7 -10.85 -22.20 9.02
N ALA A 8 -10.27 -21.08 9.46
CA ALA A 8 -11.01 -20.07 10.20
C ALA A 8 -12.27 -19.69 9.42
N PRO A 9 -13.39 -19.37 10.08
CA PRO A 9 -14.63 -19.02 9.39
C PRO A 9 -14.33 -17.92 8.36
N SER A 10 -14.57 -18.21 7.07
CA SER A 10 -14.17 -17.36 5.93
C SER A 10 -14.62 -15.90 6.05
N LYS A 11 -15.73 -15.68 6.75
CA LYS A 11 -16.26 -14.35 7.09
C LYS A 11 -15.29 -13.51 7.94
N VAL A 12 -14.59 -14.12 8.90
CA VAL A 12 -13.65 -13.41 9.78
C VAL A 12 -12.37 -13.04 9.02
N VAL A 13 -11.87 -13.94 8.17
CA VAL A 13 -10.71 -13.67 7.31
C VAL A 13 -11.00 -12.51 6.36
N LEU A 14 -12.17 -12.53 5.71
CA LEU A 14 -12.57 -11.45 4.81
C LEU A 14 -12.73 -10.11 5.56
N GLN A 15 -13.30 -10.13 6.76
CA GLN A 15 -13.47 -8.94 7.58
C GLN A 15 -12.11 -8.37 8.00
N ASN A 16 -11.17 -9.21 8.44
CA ASN A 16 -9.82 -8.79 8.80
C ASN A 16 -9.08 -8.21 7.58
N LEU A 17 -9.22 -8.83 6.41
CA LEU A 17 -8.66 -8.31 5.16
C LEU A 17 -9.22 -6.93 4.84
N LEU A 18 -10.53 -6.73 4.94
CA LEU A 18 -11.17 -5.43 4.70
C LEU A 18 -10.65 -4.36 5.68
N VAL A 19 -10.50 -4.71 6.97
CA VAL A 19 -9.91 -3.80 7.96
C VAL A 19 -8.47 -3.46 7.62
N CYS A 20 -7.66 -4.43 7.21
CA CYS A 20 -6.27 -4.20 6.78
C CYS A 20 -6.19 -3.29 5.55
N VAL A 21 -7.09 -3.46 4.56
CA VAL A 21 -7.16 -2.60 3.37
C VAL A 21 -7.56 -1.17 3.75
N ILE A 22 -8.58 -1.00 4.59
CA ILE A 22 -9.02 0.32 5.06
C ILE A 22 -7.87 1.00 5.82
N LEU A 23 -7.24 0.27 6.74
CA LEU A 23 -6.10 0.77 7.53
C LEU A 23 -4.93 1.17 6.63
N PHE A 24 -4.63 0.38 5.59
CA PHE A 24 -3.57 0.68 4.65
C PHE A 24 -3.80 2.04 3.96
N TYR A 25 -4.98 2.26 3.40
CA TYR A 25 -5.28 3.52 2.72
C TYR A 25 -5.40 4.71 3.69
N THR A 26 -5.92 4.53 4.91
CA THR A 26 -5.98 5.62 5.89
C THR A 26 -4.59 6.07 6.32
N VAL A 27 -3.69 5.12 6.60
CA VAL A 27 -2.29 5.43 6.91
C VAL A 27 -1.62 6.07 5.69
N TYR A 28 -1.88 5.58 4.47
CA TYR A 28 -1.32 6.17 3.26
C TYR A 28 -1.63 7.65 3.13
N TYR A 29 -2.92 8.02 3.19
CA TYR A 29 -3.32 9.42 3.04
C TYR A 29 -2.87 10.29 4.22
N ALA A 30 -2.78 9.73 5.43
CA ALA A 30 -2.24 10.44 6.58
C ALA A 30 -0.74 10.75 6.41
N VAL A 31 0.06 9.76 5.99
CA VAL A 31 1.49 9.92 5.72
C VAL A 31 1.70 10.88 4.55
N LEU A 32 0.93 10.71 3.46
CA LEU A 32 0.97 11.60 2.31
C LEU A 32 0.71 13.05 2.74
N GLY A 33 -0.36 13.31 3.50
CA GLY A 33 -0.68 14.64 4.02
C GLY A 33 0.44 15.22 4.91
N LEU A 34 1.05 14.39 5.77
CA LEU A 34 2.20 14.82 6.57
C LEU A 34 3.41 15.18 5.70
N CYS A 35 3.72 14.36 4.69
CA CYS A 35 4.79 14.62 3.74
C CYS A 35 4.53 15.87 2.90
N CYS A 36 3.28 16.13 2.49
CA CYS A 36 2.87 17.37 1.81
C CYS A 36 3.18 18.60 2.65
N VAL A 37 2.80 18.58 3.94
CA VAL A 37 3.03 19.71 4.86
C VAL A 37 4.52 19.93 5.10
N MET A 38 5.28 18.84 5.33
CA MET A 38 6.72 18.92 5.59
C MET A 38 7.51 19.43 4.38
N LEU A 39 7.13 19.02 3.16
CA LEU A 39 7.81 19.39 1.92
C LEU A 39 7.15 20.57 1.18
N ARG A 40 6.12 21.19 1.78
CA ARG A 40 5.32 22.31 1.22
C ARG A 40 4.81 22.06 -0.21
N VAL A 41 4.27 20.86 -0.43
CA VAL A 41 3.66 20.47 -1.70
C VAL A 41 2.15 20.54 -1.57
N TYR A 42 1.49 21.30 -2.45
CA TYR A 42 0.04 21.54 -2.40
C TYR A 42 -0.72 21.00 -3.62
N GLU A 43 -0.02 20.58 -4.69
CA GLU A 43 -0.63 20.04 -5.91
C GLU A 43 -0.39 18.53 -6.01
N LEU A 44 -1.03 17.77 -5.13
CA LEU A 44 -1.02 16.31 -5.20
C LEU A 44 -2.39 15.78 -5.58
N ASP A 45 -2.42 14.98 -6.63
CA ASP A 45 -3.63 14.32 -7.09
C ASP A 45 -4.09 13.28 -6.08
N VAL A 46 -5.41 13.14 -5.93
CA VAL A 46 -6.03 12.06 -5.14
C VAL A 46 -5.61 10.68 -5.65
N ARG A 47 -5.16 10.60 -6.89
CA ARG A 47 -4.65 9.40 -7.55
C ARG A 47 -3.19 9.07 -7.21
N ALA A 48 -2.54 9.89 -6.38
CA ALA A 48 -1.17 9.69 -5.90
C ALA A 48 -0.83 8.22 -5.58
N PRO A 49 -1.57 7.48 -4.71
CA PRO A 49 -1.22 6.09 -4.38
C PRO A 49 -1.17 5.14 -5.58
N PHE A 50 -1.85 5.47 -6.67
CA PHE A 50 -1.95 4.64 -7.87
C PHE A 50 -1.07 5.16 -9.02
N ASP A 51 -0.43 6.31 -8.87
CA ASP A 51 0.31 6.92 -9.96
C ASP A 51 1.71 6.33 -10.08
N PHE A 52 1.94 5.59 -11.16
CA PHE A 52 3.25 5.04 -11.54
C PHE A 52 3.86 5.74 -12.76
N LYS A 53 3.17 6.73 -13.35
CA LYS A 53 3.64 7.45 -14.55
C LYS A 53 4.51 8.65 -14.22
N THR A 54 4.51 9.13 -12.98
CA THR A 54 5.43 10.18 -12.54
C THR A 54 6.88 9.79 -12.83
N ASN A 55 7.58 10.63 -13.61
CA ASN A 55 8.96 10.38 -14.01
C ASN A 55 9.89 10.30 -12.78
N PRO A 56 10.73 9.26 -12.68
CA PRO A 56 11.67 9.11 -11.57
C PRO A 56 12.72 10.22 -11.64
N SER A 57 12.60 11.20 -10.76
CA SER A 57 13.49 12.36 -10.69
C SER A 57 13.71 12.74 -9.23
N TRP A 58 14.96 12.68 -8.78
CA TRP A 58 15.37 13.14 -7.45
C TRP A 58 15.19 14.65 -7.25
N LEU A 59 15.03 15.41 -8.35
CA LEU A 59 14.75 16.84 -8.35
C LEU A 59 13.25 17.14 -8.26
N ASN A 60 12.39 16.15 -8.56
CA ASN A 60 10.95 16.32 -8.49
C ASN A 60 10.45 16.03 -7.07
N THR A 61 10.00 17.08 -6.38
CA THR A 61 9.47 16.98 -5.02
C THR A 61 8.23 16.08 -4.94
N ASN A 62 7.39 16.05 -5.98
CA ASN A 62 6.20 15.19 -6.02
C ASN A 62 6.59 13.71 -6.03
N TYR A 63 7.61 13.35 -6.82
CA TYR A 63 8.13 11.99 -6.86
C TYR A 63 8.70 11.56 -5.51
N LYS A 64 9.46 12.44 -4.84
CA LYS A 64 9.98 12.19 -3.49
C LYS A 64 8.89 12.00 -2.45
N VAL A 65 7.88 12.87 -2.44
CA VAL A 65 6.74 12.75 -1.53
C VAL A 65 6.04 11.43 -1.74
N LEU A 66 5.78 11.05 -3.00
CA LEU A 66 5.08 9.81 -3.33
C LEU A 66 5.88 8.56 -2.92
N LEU A 67 7.18 8.55 -3.24
CA LEU A 67 8.08 7.45 -2.88
C LEU A 67 8.14 7.26 -1.37
N VAL A 68 8.47 8.33 -0.62
CA VAL A 68 8.60 8.29 0.84
C VAL A 68 7.26 7.92 1.49
N SER A 69 6.15 8.46 0.99
CA SER A 69 4.83 8.13 1.56
C SER A 69 4.49 6.66 1.36
N THR A 70 4.84 6.10 0.20
CA THR A 70 4.59 4.69 -0.12
C THR A 70 5.44 3.78 0.76
N GLU A 71 6.75 4.02 0.84
CA GLU A 71 7.69 3.25 1.67
C GLU A 71 7.30 3.28 3.15
N VAL A 72 7.03 4.48 3.70
CA VAL A 72 6.64 4.66 5.10
C VAL A 72 5.30 3.97 5.37
N THR A 73 4.34 4.04 4.44
CA THR A 73 3.04 3.38 4.62
C THR A 73 3.19 1.87 4.66
N TYR A 74 3.95 1.28 3.75
CA TYR A 74 4.20 -0.16 3.75
C TYR A 74 4.90 -0.61 5.03
N PHE A 75 5.87 0.17 5.50
CA PHE A 75 6.58 -0.11 6.74
C PHE A 75 5.66 -0.01 7.97
N VAL A 76 4.93 1.09 8.12
CA VAL A 76 4.01 1.33 9.25
C VAL A 76 2.85 0.35 9.23
N CYS A 77 2.24 0.09 8.07
CA CYS A 77 1.15 -0.87 7.94
C CYS A 77 1.61 -2.30 8.20
N GLY A 78 2.81 -2.68 7.76
CA GLY A 78 3.40 -3.97 8.09
C GLY A 78 3.51 -4.19 9.60
N LEU A 79 3.90 -3.16 10.36
CA LEU A 79 3.92 -3.21 11.82
C LEU A 79 2.51 -3.23 12.43
N LEU A 80 1.58 -2.44 11.90
CA LEU A 80 0.21 -2.37 12.40
C LEU A 80 -0.57 -3.68 12.14
N PHE A 81 -0.30 -4.39 11.04
CA PHE A 81 -0.93 -5.67 10.75
C PHE A 81 -0.59 -6.74 11.79
N VAL A 82 0.59 -6.67 12.43
CA VAL A 82 0.95 -7.56 13.55
C VAL A 82 0.02 -7.34 14.76
N LEU A 83 -0.46 -6.12 14.98
CA LEU A 83 -1.38 -5.80 16.07
C LEU A 83 -2.83 -6.19 15.74
N VAL A 84 -3.19 -6.15 14.45
CA VAL A 84 -4.56 -6.42 13.99
C VAL A 84 -4.81 -7.91 13.80
N VAL A 85 -3.79 -8.65 13.35
CA VAL A 85 -3.93 -10.06 12.94
C VAL A 85 -3.08 -10.96 13.84
N GLU A 86 -3.72 -11.83 14.61
CA GLU A 86 -3.03 -12.80 15.49
C GLU A 86 -2.31 -13.92 14.71
N GLU A 87 -2.79 -14.30 13.52
CA GLU A 87 -2.22 -15.39 12.72
C GLU A 87 -2.01 -14.99 11.24
N TRP A 88 -0.89 -15.38 10.64
CA TRP A 88 -0.61 -15.23 9.19
C TRP A 88 -0.59 -13.78 8.65
N VAL A 89 0.01 -12.84 9.38
CA VAL A 89 0.21 -11.42 8.96
C VAL A 89 0.74 -11.28 7.53
N TRP A 90 1.69 -12.16 7.14
CA TRP A 90 2.28 -12.17 5.80
C TRP A 90 1.26 -12.44 4.68
N ASP A 91 0.24 -13.26 4.92
CA ASP A 91 -0.81 -13.56 3.94
C ASP A 91 -1.68 -12.32 3.68
N TYR A 92 -2.00 -11.57 4.73
CA TYR A 92 -2.69 -10.29 4.61
C TYR A 92 -1.82 -9.22 3.94
N GLY A 93 -0.52 -9.16 4.25
CA GLY A 93 0.42 -8.25 3.58
C GLY A 93 0.50 -8.50 2.07
N ILE A 94 0.61 -9.76 1.65
CA ILE A 94 0.61 -10.16 0.24
C ILE A 94 -0.75 -9.83 -0.39
N SER A 95 -1.86 -10.19 0.27
CA SER A 95 -3.22 -9.95 -0.23
C SER A 95 -3.52 -8.47 -0.43
N VAL A 96 -3.16 -7.61 0.53
CA VAL A 96 -3.30 -6.15 0.42
C VAL A 96 -2.46 -5.60 -0.72
N THR A 97 -1.23 -6.12 -0.91
CA THR A 97 -0.35 -5.69 -2.01
C THR A 97 -0.92 -6.07 -3.38
N ILE A 98 -1.41 -7.31 -3.54
CA ILE A 98 -2.09 -7.73 -4.78
C ILE A 98 -3.33 -6.88 -5.04
N LEU A 99 -4.10 -6.59 -4.00
CA LEU A 99 -5.30 -5.76 -4.10
C LEU A 99 -4.92 -4.31 -4.47
N HIS A 100 -3.85 -3.77 -3.90
CA HIS A 100 -3.32 -2.47 -4.28
C HIS A 100 -2.88 -2.45 -5.75
N VAL A 101 -2.10 -3.43 -6.22
CA VAL A 101 -1.67 -3.55 -7.62
C VAL A 101 -2.87 -3.64 -8.58
N THR A 102 -3.91 -4.40 -8.21
CA THR A 102 -5.12 -4.55 -9.03
C THR A 102 -5.97 -3.27 -9.07
N ILE A 103 -6.09 -2.54 -7.96
CA ILE A 103 -6.73 -1.22 -7.97
C ILE A 103 -5.89 -0.24 -8.79
N THR A 104 -4.57 -0.21 -8.61
CA THR A 104 -3.65 0.64 -9.38
C THR A 104 -3.82 0.42 -10.87
N SER A 105 -3.86 -0.84 -11.31
CA SER A 105 -4.05 -1.16 -12.72
C SER A 105 -5.44 -0.79 -13.24
N ALA A 106 -6.49 -0.99 -12.43
CA ALA A 106 -7.85 -0.58 -12.78
C ALA A 106 -7.99 0.95 -12.89
N VAL A 107 -7.39 1.69 -11.97
CA VAL A 107 -7.42 3.17 -11.94
C VAL A 107 -6.61 3.76 -13.09
N MET A 108 -5.46 3.16 -13.40
CA MET A 108 -4.58 3.62 -14.47
C MET A 108 -4.95 3.09 -15.86
N LEU A 109 -5.89 2.12 -15.92
CA LEU A 109 -6.25 1.35 -17.12
C LEU A 109 -5.05 0.66 -17.79
N GLU A 110 -3.95 0.53 -17.06
CA GLU A 110 -2.66 0.04 -17.52
C GLU A 110 -1.99 -0.72 -16.38
N PHE A 111 -1.30 -1.81 -16.69
CA PHE A 111 -0.56 -2.55 -15.69
C PHE A 111 0.78 -1.86 -15.38
N PRO A 112 1.15 -1.67 -14.10
CA PRO A 112 2.41 -1.03 -13.74
C PRO A 112 3.59 -1.97 -14.05
N LEU A 113 4.17 -1.82 -15.24
CA LEU A 113 5.39 -2.53 -15.67
C LEU A 113 6.67 -1.77 -15.30
N THR A 114 6.55 -0.59 -14.68
CA THR A 114 7.66 0.30 -14.35
C THR A 114 8.43 -0.18 -13.12
N SER A 115 9.72 -0.53 -13.29
CA SER A 115 10.55 -1.09 -12.21
C SER A 115 10.70 -0.16 -10.99
N HIS A 116 10.75 1.16 -11.20
CA HIS A 116 10.85 2.13 -10.11
C HIS A 116 9.61 2.14 -9.21
N TRP A 117 8.44 1.75 -9.74
CA TRP A 117 7.22 1.65 -8.96
C TRP A 117 7.24 0.40 -8.07
N TRP A 118 7.74 -0.73 -8.58
CA TRP A 118 7.94 -1.94 -7.79
C TRP A 118 8.97 -1.74 -6.67
N ALA A 119 10.06 -1.03 -6.97
CA ALA A 119 11.08 -0.68 -5.97
C ALA A 119 10.50 0.15 -4.82
N ALA A 120 9.54 1.05 -5.10
CA ALA A 120 8.86 1.86 -4.08
C ALA A 120 8.00 1.02 -3.11
N LEU A 121 7.57 -0.17 -3.52
CA LEU A 121 6.89 -1.14 -2.66
C LEU A 121 7.86 -1.89 -1.74
N GLY A 122 9.17 -1.70 -1.92
CA GLY A 122 10.22 -2.42 -1.19
C GLY A 122 10.52 -3.82 -1.74
N MET A 123 10.21 -4.09 -3.02
CA MET A 123 10.61 -5.30 -3.76
C MET A 123 11.80 -5.01 -4.68
#